data_AF-A0A0X7BB50-F1
#
_entry.id   AF-A0A0X7BB50-F1
#
_cell.length_a   1.000
_cell.length_b   1.000
_cell.length_c   1.000
_cell.angle_alpha   90.00
_cell.angle_beta   90.00
_cell.angle_gamma   90.00
#
_symmetry.space_group_name_H-M   'P 1'
#
loop_
_entity.id
_entity.type
_entity.pdbx_description
1 polymer ?
#
loop_
_entity_poly.entity_id
_entity_poly.type
_entity_poly.pdbx_seq_one_letter_code
_entity_poly.pdbx_strand_id
1 'polypeptide(L)'
;MKKVLHKKLNELQSTAISGNDISSSCLYVSSLTLLYAGQYAWISLLVVGIVLFMFRKIYGEVVGAIPLNGGAYNVLLNTSTKRLASMAATLTVLSYMATAVISASEGMHYLHGIFEGLNVTVATIIVLIVFTLLTILGIGESAIVAVVIFITHLASLTLLVLASVWFIFNSGLDTFHINWAMPVSSGSIMSALFLGFSAAMLGISGFESSANFVEEQEQGVFPKTLRNMWAIVSFFNPVIALLLICIIPLAEVGEHKESLLAYLGHMTGGSWLAGLIAVDAALVLCGAVLTSFVGVSGLLNRMTLDRILPNYFLKQNKRGSNYRIIISFLVLCLSVLFATNGHIESLAGVYTFSFLAVMILFGLGNLLLKFKRKRLPRPERARGIVVVIAVSFIAAAFLGNMELNIDSFYIFIKYLIPALVFVSIMLNRTILIQFLIDALQYFYQPLRKMVVLSNRYLSKMHLKINSQEFVFFTKGDDIAVLNKVMQYVQGNETTKKLKVVNVNTDGVSNTLLIADIKVLDRAYPEIDIEFIEMQGVFGPEIITELSEKWGIPKNFMFIGSPGDKFSYRVSELGGVRLIM
;
A
#
# COMPACT_ATOMS: atom_id res chain seq x y z
N MET A 1 -8.97 -26.89 -2.95
CA MET A 1 -9.96 -25.79 -3.10
C MET A 1 -10.77 -26.06 -4.35
N LYS A 2 -12.08 -26.32 -4.25
CA LYS A 2 -12.97 -26.31 -5.43
C LYS A 2 -12.93 -24.90 -6.02
N LYS A 3 -12.45 -24.76 -7.26
CA LYS A 3 -12.46 -23.50 -8.00
C LYS A 3 -13.93 -23.17 -8.25
N VAL A 4 -14.48 -22.18 -7.55
CA VAL A 4 -15.82 -21.66 -7.86
C VAL A 4 -15.72 -21.12 -9.28
N LEU A 5 -16.29 -21.83 -10.24
CA LEU A 5 -16.42 -21.36 -11.62
C LEU A 5 -17.45 -20.24 -11.59
N HIS A 6 -16.96 -19.00 -11.43
CA HIS A 6 -17.81 -17.83 -11.56
C HIS A 6 -18.34 -17.75 -12.99
N LYS A 7 -19.65 -17.51 -13.11
CA LYS A 7 -20.28 -17.23 -14.39
C LYS A 7 -19.69 -15.93 -14.92
N LYS A 8 -19.07 -15.99 -16.10
CA LYS A 8 -18.54 -14.81 -16.79
C LYS A 8 -19.66 -13.82 -17.12
N LEU A 9 -19.30 -12.55 -17.22
CA LEU A 9 -20.22 -11.46 -17.50
C LEU A 9 -20.63 -11.48 -18.97
N ASN A 10 -21.94 -11.38 -19.19
CA ASN A 10 -22.49 -11.23 -20.54
C ASN A 10 -22.30 -9.79 -21.07
N GLU A 11 -22.77 -9.54 -22.28
CA GLU A 11 -22.65 -8.23 -22.95
C GLU A 11 -23.31 -7.09 -22.17
N LEU A 12 -24.52 -7.28 -21.65
CA LEU A 12 -25.25 -6.26 -20.92
C LEU A 12 -24.60 -5.94 -19.57
N GLN A 13 -24.19 -6.98 -18.83
CA GLN A 13 -23.49 -6.83 -17.55
C GLN A 13 -22.16 -6.11 -17.71
N SER A 14 -21.37 -6.51 -18.71
CA SER A 14 -20.08 -5.89 -19.01
C SER A 14 -20.25 -4.43 -19.47
N THR A 15 -21.27 -4.18 -20.30
CA THR A 15 -21.65 -2.83 -20.73
C THR A 15 -22.10 -2.00 -19.53
N ALA A 16 -22.95 -2.51 -18.64
CA ALA A 16 -23.49 -1.74 -17.53
C ALA A 16 -22.43 -1.33 -16.50
N ILE A 17 -21.46 -2.20 -16.17
CA ILE A 17 -20.38 -1.86 -15.22
C ILE A 17 -19.64 -0.62 -15.73
N SER A 18 -19.03 -0.66 -16.91
CA SER A 18 -18.30 0.52 -17.42
C SER A 18 -19.20 1.62 -18.00
N GLY A 19 -20.41 1.24 -18.39
CA GLY A 19 -21.41 2.09 -18.99
C GLY A 19 -21.93 3.13 -18.03
N ASN A 20 -22.15 2.79 -16.76
CA ASN A 20 -22.58 3.75 -15.74
C ASN A 20 -21.59 4.92 -15.61
N ASP A 21 -20.29 4.64 -15.66
CA ASP A 21 -19.26 5.68 -15.61
C ASP A 21 -19.35 6.59 -16.84
N ILE A 22 -19.29 6.01 -18.04
CA ILE A 22 -19.24 6.82 -19.25
C ILE A 22 -20.57 7.52 -19.57
N SER A 23 -21.72 6.91 -19.29
CA SER A 23 -23.03 7.53 -19.55
C SER A 23 -23.35 8.62 -18.55
N SER A 24 -22.90 8.48 -17.28
CA SER A 24 -23.05 9.54 -16.27
C SER A 24 -22.34 10.84 -16.64
N SER A 25 -21.39 10.80 -17.58
CA SER A 25 -20.66 11.98 -18.03
C SER A 25 -21.54 13.12 -18.53
N CYS A 26 -22.70 12.82 -19.11
CA CYS A 26 -23.62 13.84 -19.63
C CYS A 26 -24.08 14.83 -18.55
N LEU A 27 -24.06 14.43 -17.27
CA LEU A 27 -24.47 15.23 -16.11
C LEU A 27 -23.54 16.44 -15.87
N TYR A 28 -22.24 16.29 -16.11
CA TYR A 28 -21.26 17.35 -15.87
C TYR A 28 -20.55 17.84 -17.14
N VAL A 29 -20.34 16.98 -18.14
CA VAL A 29 -19.62 17.36 -19.36
C VAL A 29 -20.42 18.34 -20.20
N SER A 30 -21.74 18.20 -20.25
CA SER A 30 -22.58 19.11 -21.01
C SER A 30 -22.44 20.54 -20.49
N SER A 31 -22.49 20.74 -19.18
CA SER A 31 -22.33 22.07 -18.56
C SER A 31 -20.92 22.62 -18.76
N LEU A 32 -19.88 21.82 -18.50
CA LEU A 32 -18.48 22.24 -18.70
C LEU A 32 -18.20 22.63 -20.16
N THR A 33 -18.70 21.86 -21.11
CA THR A 33 -18.48 22.14 -22.53
C THR A 33 -19.21 23.40 -22.97
N LEU A 34 -20.44 23.64 -22.48
CA LEU A 34 -21.20 24.86 -22.77
C LEU A 34 -20.49 26.11 -22.25
N LEU A 35 -19.89 26.06 -21.06
CA LEU A 35 -19.17 27.21 -20.49
C LEU A 35 -18.00 27.68 -21.37
N TYR A 36 -17.31 26.76 -22.05
CA TYR A 36 -16.14 27.09 -22.89
C TYR A 36 -16.45 27.23 -24.39
N ALA A 37 -17.35 26.40 -24.94
CA ALA A 37 -17.67 26.39 -26.36
C ALA A 37 -18.98 27.11 -26.72
N GLY A 38 -19.79 27.50 -25.74
CA GLY A 38 -21.08 28.15 -25.96
C GLY A 38 -21.96 27.38 -26.94
N GLN A 39 -22.45 28.06 -27.96
CA GLN A 39 -23.30 27.49 -29.01
C GLN A 39 -22.66 26.36 -29.83
N TYR A 40 -21.34 26.17 -29.74
CA TYR A 40 -20.61 25.12 -30.45
C TYR A 40 -20.34 23.85 -29.61
N ALA A 41 -20.83 23.78 -28.38
CA ALA A 41 -20.54 22.67 -27.45
C ALA A 41 -20.88 21.28 -28.01
N TRP A 42 -22.00 21.15 -28.71
CA TRP A 42 -22.42 19.89 -29.33
C TRP A 42 -21.41 19.41 -30.40
N ILE A 43 -20.75 20.32 -31.11
CA ILE A 43 -19.71 19.98 -32.10
C ILE A 43 -18.47 19.43 -31.39
N SER A 44 -18.02 20.08 -30.31
CA SER A 44 -16.90 19.58 -29.50
C SER A 44 -17.18 18.15 -28.99
N LEU A 45 -18.41 17.86 -28.56
CA LEU A 45 -18.81 16.53 -28.10
C LEU A 45 -18.87 15.49 -29.24
N LEU A 46 -19.26 15.90 -30.45
CA LEU A 46 -19.16 15.03 -31.63
C LEU A 46 -17.70 14.68 -31.96
N VAL A 47 -16.79 15.65 -31.85
CA VAL A 47 -15.35 15.41 -32.03
C VAL A 47 -14.84 14.41 -30.99
N VAL A 48 -15.27 14.52 -29.73
CA VAL A 48 -14.98 13.51 -28.70
C VAL A 48 -15.51 12.12 -29.10
N GLY A 49 -16.73 12.03 -29.63
CA GLY A 49 -17.30 10.77 -30.16
C GLY A 49 -16.46 10.16 -31.28
N ILE A 50 -15.88 10.98 -32.17
CA ILE A 50 -14.95 10.54 -33.22
C ILE A 50 -13.64 10.01 -32.61
N VAL A 51 -13.08 10.71 -31.61
CA VAL A 51 -11.86 10.26 -30.91
C VAL A 51 -12.11 8.92 -30.21
N LEU A 52 -13.24 8.77 -29.53
CA LEU A 52 -13.63 7.51 -28.92
C LEU A 52 -13.83 6.38 -29.93
N PHE A 53 -14.37 6.67 -31.13
CA PHE A 53 -14.47 5.69 -32.20
C PHE A 53 -13.08 5.15 -32.61
N MET A 54 -12.07 6.02 -32.65
CA MET A 54 -10.68 5.60 -32.90
C MET A 54 -10.15 4.74 -31.75
N PHE A 55 -10.36 5.17 -30.50
CA PHE A 55 -9.94 4.43 -29.30
C PHE A 55 -10.63 3.07 -29.17
N ARG A 56 -11.87 2.91 -29.62
CA ARG A 56 -12.55 1.60 -29.67
C ARG A 56 -11.71 0.55 -30.38
N LYS A 57 -11.18 0.87 -31.56
CA LYS A 57 -10.30 -0.05 -32.32
C LYS A 57 -8.94 -0.24 -31.65
N ILE A 58 -8.41 0.80 -31.01
CA ILE A 58 -7.12 0.73 -30.29
C ILE A 58 -7.22 -0.23 -29.10
N TYR A 59 -8.25 -0.07 -28.27
CA TYR A 59 -8.54 -0.97 -27.15
C TYR A 59 -8.88 -2.39 -27.63
N GLY A 60 -9.73 -2.52 -28.64
CA GLY A 60 -10.07 -3.81 -29.25
C GLY A 60 -8.85 -4.59 -29.74
N GLU A 61 -7.88 -3.91 -30.35
CA GLU A 61 -6.62 -4.54 -30.78
C GLU A 61 -5.72 -4.95 -29.61
N VAL A 62 -5.48 -4.05 -28.64
CA VAL A 62 -4.55 -4.31 -27.53
C VAL A 62 -5.09 -5.41 -26.62
N VAL A 63 -6.32 -5.21 -26.12
CA VAL A 63 -6.95 -6.11 -25.16
C VAL A 63 -7.35 -7.43 -25.84
N GLY A 64 -7.74 -7.38 -27.11
CA GLY A 64 -7.98 -8.58 -27.90
C GLY A 64 -6.72 -9.42 -28.13
N ALA A 65 -5.54 -8.79 -28.22
CA ALA A 65 -4.26 -9.49 -28.35
C ALA A 65 -3.73 -10.02 -27.00
N ILE A 66 -4.01 -9.32 -25.90
CA ILE A 66 -3.60 -9.70 -24.55
C ILE A 66 -4.81 -9.57 -23.61
N PRO A 67 -5.70 -10.58 -23.56
CA PRO A 67 -6.96 -10.53 -22.81
C PRO A 67 -6.73 -10.81 -21.32
N LEU A 68 -5.89 -9.99 -20.70
CA LEU A 68 -5.56 -10.03 -19.29
C LEU A 68 -5.84 -8.65 -18.68
N ASN A 69 -6.23 -8.64 -17.41
CA ASN A 69 -6.50 -7.42 -16.67
C ASN A 69 -5.26 -6.52 -16.59
N GLY A 70 -5.47 -5.24 -16.29
CA GLY A 70 -4.40 -4.25 -16.12
C GLY A 70 -4.23 -3.29 -17.30
N GLY A 71 -5.15 -3.23 -18.26
CA GLY A 71 -5.24 -2.14 -19.26
C GLY A 71 -3.89 -1.61 -19.78
N ALA A 72 -3.60 -0.34 -19.53
CA ALA A 72 -2.36 0.34 -19.93
C ALA A 72 -1.10 -0.27 -19.30
N TYR A 73 -1.19 -0.73 -18.04
CA TYR A 73 -0.10 -1.42 -17.37
C TYR A 73 0.31 -2.69 -18.11
N ASN A 74 -0.65 -3.54 -18.50
CA ASN A 74 -0.36 -4.83 -19.10
C ASN A 74 0.23 -4.70 -20.51
N VAL A 75 -0.27 -3.78 -21.34
CA VAL A 75 0.32 -3.53 -22.66
C VAL A 75 1.74 -3.00 -22.56
N LEU A 76 2.01 -2.07 -21.63
CA LEU A 76 3.36 -1.52 -21.43
C LEU A 76 4.30 -2.53 -20.78
N LEU A 77 3.82 -3.41 -19.91
CA LEU A 77 4.61 -4.50 -19.34
C LEU A 77 5.13 -5.44 -20.44
N ASN A 78 4.30 -5.72 -21.44
CA ASN A 78 4.64 -6.64 -22.53
C ASN A 78 5.45 -6.00 -23.67
N THR A 79 5.54 -4.67 -23.71
CA THR A 79 6.15 -3.91 -24.82
C THR A 79 7.25 -2.93 -24.38
N SER A 80 7.38 -2.64 -23.09
CA SER A 80 8.32 -1.67 -22.52
C SER A 80 8.94 -2.22 -21.22
N THR A 81 9.29 -1.34 -20.28
CA THR A 81 9.87 -1.70 -18.99
C THR A 81 8.81 -1.77 -17.89
N LYS A 82 9.10 -2.57 -16.85
CA LYS A 82 8.26 -2.67 -15.66
C LYS A 82 8.06 -1.32 -14.95
N ARG A 83 9.05 -0.43 -14.99
CA ARG A 83 8.95 0.93 -14.45
C ARG A 83 7.90 1.76 -15.18
N LEU A 84 7.97 1.81 -16.52
CA LEU A 84 6.99 2.55 -17.33
C LEU A 84 5.58 1.97 -17.18
N ALA A 85 5.45 0.64 -17.15
CA ALA A 85 4.18 -0.01 -16.88
C ALA A 85 3.61 0.39 -15.52
N SER A 86 4.44 0.38 -14.47
CA SER A 86 4.00 0.75 -13.11
C SER A 86 3.63 2.23 -13.00
N MET A 87 4.29 3.11 -13.75
CA MET A 87 3.89 4.52 -13.86
C MET A 87 2.49 4.66 -14.45
N ALA A 88 2.19 3.95 -15.55
CA ALA A 88 0.84 3.93 -16.12
C ALA A 88 -0.19 3.38 -15.13
N ALA A 89 0.15 2.32 -14.40
CA ALA A 89 -0.72 1.78 -13.37
C ALA A 89 -0.99 2.79 -12.24
N THR A 90 0.03 3.57 -11.85
CA THR A 90 -0.11 4.62 -10.82
C THR A 90 -1.08 5.70 -11.27
N LEU A 91 -0.95 6.18 -12.51
CA LEU A 91 -1.88 7.14 -13.11
C LEU A 91 -3.31 6.56 -13.17
N THR A 92 -3.48 5.30 -13.56
CA THR A 92 -4.79 4.63 -13.54
C THR A 92 -5.38 4.56 -12.14
N VAL A 93 -4.59 4.24 -11.10
CA VAL A 93 -5.07 4.21 -9.70
C VAL A 93 -5.50 5.60 -9.24
N LEU A 94 -4.74 6.65 -9.58
CA LEU A 94 -5.11 8.04 -9.28
C LEU A 94 -6.39 8.46 -10.01
N SER A 95 -6.52 8.08 -11.30
CA SER A 95 -7.71 8.30 -12.10
C SER A 95 -8.94 7.70 -11.42
N TYR A 96 -8.91 6.40 -11.10
CA TYR A 96 -10.02 5.75 -10.42
C TYR A 96 -10.35 6.30 -9.04
N MET A 97 -9.32 6.65 -8.26
CA MET A 97 -9.52 7.27 -6.95
C MET A 97 -10.29 8.59 -7.10
N ALA A 98 -9.87 9.44 -8.04
CA ALA A 98 -10.53 10.70 -8.29
C ALA A 98 -11.95 10.48 -8.84
N THR A 99 -12.15 9.57 -9.80
CA THR A 99 -13.48 9.19 -10.30
C THR A 99 -14.40 8.72 -9.18
N ALA A 100 -13.95 7.82 -8.30
CA ALA A 100 -14.76 7.32 -7.20
C ALA A 100 -15.19 8.43 -6.23
N VAL A 101 -14.28 9.33 -5.85
CA VAL A 101 -14.59 10.40 -4.89
C VAL A 101 -15.45 11.49 -5.54
N ILE A 102 -15.13 11.92 -6.78
CA ILE A 102 -15.91 12.93 -7.50
C ILE A 102 -17.32 12.42 -7.74
N SER A 103 -17.49 11.22 -8.31
CA SER A 103 -18.82 10.70 -8.61
C SER A 103 -19.65 10.49 -7.33
N ALA A 104 -19.03 10.03 -6.24
CA ALA A 104 -19.71 9.93 -4.95
C ALA A 104 -20.09 11.31 -4.38
N SER A 105 -19.28 12.35 -4.60
CA SER A 105 -19.58 13.72 -4.14
C SER A 105 -20.68 14.35 -4.98
N GLU A 106 -20.50 14.41 -6.30
CA GLU A 106 -21.46 14.97 -7.27
C GLU A 106 -22.83 14.31 -7.15
N GLY A 107 -22.88 12.98 -6.99
CA GLY A 107 -24.14 12.28 -6.79
C GLY A 107 -24.90 12.74 -5.54
N MET A 108 -24.18 13.12 -4.48
CA MET A 108 -24.79 13.64 -3.26
C MET A 108 -25.14 15.13 -3.37
N HIS A 109 -24.47 15.92 -4.21
CA HIS A 109 -24.90 17.29 -4.56
C HIS A 109 -26.27 17.29 -5.27
N TYR A 110 -26.49 16.36 -6.21
CA TYR A 110 -27.80 16.17 -6.82
C TYR A 110 -28.90 15.82 -5.80
N LEU A 111 -28.60 15.01 -4.78
CA LEU A 111 -29.56 14.71 -3.71
C LEU A 111 -29.75 15.87 -2.72
N HIS A 112 -28.71 16.66 -2.46
CA HIS A 112 -28.80 17.84 -1.60
C HIS A 112 -29.78 18.87 -2.14
N GLY A 113 -29.86 19.02 -3.48
CA GLY A 113 -30.87 19.86 -4.13
C GLY A 113 -32.32 19.40 -3.91
N ILE A 114 -32.55 18.15 -3.47
CA ILE A 114 -33.86 17.64 -3.04
C ILE A 114 -34.00 17.71 -1.50
N PHE A 115 -32.92 17.42 -0.78
CA PHE A 115 -32.89 17.31 0.68
C PHE A 115 -31.83 18.26 1.27
N GLU A 116 -32.24 19.51 1.56
CA GLU A 116 -31.34 20.57 2.06
C GLU A 116 -30.60 20.21 3.37
N GLY A 117 -31.13 19.28 4.17
CA GLY A 117 -30.49 18.80 5.41
C GLY A 117 -29.37 17.76 5.20
N LEU A 118 -29.10 17.33 3.97
CA LEU A 118 -28.11 16.28 3.69
C LEU A 118 -26.69 16.82 3.77
N ASN A 119 -25.88 16.31 4.70
CA ASN A 119 -24.44 16.57 4.71
C ASN A 119 -23.76 15.77 3.60
N VAL A 120 -23.37 16.46 2.52
CA VAL A 120 -22.75 15.89 1.33
C VAL A 120 -21.53 15.04 1.69
N THR A 121 -20.60 15.55 2.50
CA THR A 121 -19.37 14.82 2.86
C THR A 121 -19.67 13.50 3.57
N VAL A 122 -20.60 13.48 4.53
CA VAL A 122 -20.99 12.24 5.23
C VAL A 122 -21.67 11.28 4.27
N ALA A 123 -22.56 11.78 3.41
CA ALA A 123 -23.25 10.97 2.43
C ALA A 123 -22.26 10.34 1.41
N THR A 124 -21.26 11.09 0.95
CA THR A 124 -20.16 10.61 0.10
C THR A 124 -19.40 9.46 0.78
N ILE A 125 -19.07 9.58 2.07
CA ILE A 125 -18.40 8.51 2.83
C ILE A 125 -19.28 7.25 2.86
N ILE A 126 -20.58 7.41 3.12
CA ILE A 126 -21.53 6.28 3.14
C ILE A 126 -21.58 5.60 1.77
N VAL A 127 -21.67 6.36 0.68
CA VAL A 127 -21.65 5.81 -0.69
C VAL A 127 -20.37 5.00 -0.93
N LEU A 128 -19.20 5.56 -0.62
CA LEU A 128 -17.92 4.85 -0.79
C LEU A 128 -17.88 3.53 0.01
N ILE A 129 -18.40 3.52 1.24
CA ILE A 129 -18.49 2.31 2.07
C ILE A 129 -19.46 1.28 1.48
N VAL A 130 -20.66 1.70 1.06
CA VAL A 130 -21.68 0.82 0.48
C VAL A 130 -21.15 0.13 -0.78
N PHE A 131 -20.53 0.87 -1.69
CA PHE A 131 -19.97 0.30 -2.93
C PHE A 131 -18.69 -0.51 -2.71
N THR A 132 -17.93 -0.21 -1.65
CA THR A 132 -16.86 -1.10 -1.16
C THR A 132 -17.43 -2.45 -0.76
N LEU A 133 -18.48 -2.46 0.07
CA LEU A 133 -19.13 -3.69 0.52
C LEU A 133 -19.70 -4.48 -0.66
N LEU A 134 -20.37 -3.81 -1.59
CA LEU A 134 -20.90 -4.42 -2.81
C LEU A 134 -19.80 -5.09 -3.66
N THR A 135 -18.66 -4.43 -3.83
CA THR A 135 -17.53 -5.00 -4.60
C THR A 135 -16.88 -6.17 -3.86
N ILE A 136 -16.87 -6.17 -2.52
CA ILE A 136 -16.41 -7.31 -1.70
C ILE A 136 -17.37 -8.51 -1.87
N LEU A 137 -18.68 -8.27 -2.01
CA LEU A 137 -19.66 -9.34 -2.24
C LEU A 137 -19.43 -10.07 -3.57
N GLY A 138 -18.80 -9.46 -4.56
CA GLY A 138 -18.42 -10.13 -5.81
C GLY A 138 -18.85 -9.36 -7.06
N ILE A 139 -18.17 -9.64 -8.17
CA ILE A 139 -18.42 -8.93 -9.44
C ILE A 139 -19.77 -9.33 -10.07
N GLY A 140 -20.25 -10.56 -9.85
CA GLY A 140 -21.54 -11.02 -10.37
C GLY A 140 -22.71 -10.26 -9.74
N GLU A 141 -22.72 -10.13 -8.42
CA GLU A 141 -23.71 -9.36 -7.66
C GLU A 141 -23.62 -7.87 -7.99
N SER A 142 -22.39 -7.34 -8.06
CA SER A 142 -22.13 -5.96 -8.49
C SER A 142 -22.68 -5.69 -9.90
N ALA A 143 -22.54 -6.64 -10.83
CA ALA A 143 -23.02 -6.50 -12.20
C ALA A 143 -24.55 -6.40 -12.28
N ILE A 144 -25.30 -7.10 -11.42
CA ILE A 144 -26.76 -7.00 -11.39
C ILE A 144 -27.18 -5.60 -10.97
N VAL A 145 -26.59 -5.07 -9.90
CA VAL A 145 -26.84 -3.70 -9.43
C VAL A 145 -26.46 -2.70 -10.52
N ALA A 146 -25.31 -2.87 -11.17
CA ALA A 146 -24.88 -2.02 -12.27
C ALA A 146 -25.89 -2.01 -13.43
N VAL A 147 -26.45 -3.16 -13.82
CA VAL A 147 -27.45 -3.27 -14.90
C VAL A 147 -28.74 -2.51 -14.55
N VAL A 148 -29.22 -2.63 -13.31
CA VAL A 148 -30.42 -1.90 -12.87
C VAL A 148 -30.19 -0.39 -12.98
N ILE A 149 -29.10 0.12 -12.40
CA ILE A 149 -28.73 1.53 -12.47
C ILE A 149 -28.62 1.99 -13.93
N PHE A 150 -27.93 1.21 -14.76
CA PHE A 150 -27.68 1.56 -16.16
C PHE A 150 -28.95 1.65 -17.00
N ILE A 151 -29.86 0.68 -16.86
CA ILE A 151 -31.12 0.69 -17.62
C ILE A 151 -32.02 1.83 -17.16
N THR A 152 -32.11 2.06 -15.84
CA THR A 152 -32.86 3.20 -15.29
C THR A 152 -32.34 4.52 -15.84
N HIS A 153 -31.03 4.68 -15.91
CA HIS A 153 -30.39 5.88 -16.45
C HIS A 153 -30.61 6.07 -17.95
N LEU A 154 -30.52 5.01 -18.75
CA LEU A 154 -30.82 5.14 -20.18
C LEU A 154 -32.31 5.46 -20.42
N ALA A 155 -33.21 4.94 -19.59
CA ALA A 155 -34.63 5.25 -19.65
C ALA A 155 -34.92 6.71 -19.25
N SER A 156 -34.31 7.20 -18.16
CA SER A 156 -34.46 8.58 -17.68
C SER A 156 -33.94 9.59 -18.71
N LEU A 157 -32.75 9.35 -19.28
CA LEU A 157 -32.17 10.22 -20.32
C LEU A 157 -33.00 10.21 -21.59
N THR A 158 -33.50 9.04 -22.02
CA THR A 158 -34.39 8.96 -23.19
C THR A 158 -35.67 9.76 -22.95
N LEU A 159 -36.27 9.64 -21.76
CA LEU A 159 -37.44 10.42 -21.37
C LEU A 159 -37.16 11.92 -21.37
N LEU A 160 -36.02 12.35 -20.82
CA LEU A 160 -35.60 13.75 -20.81
C LEU A 160 -35.42 14.30 -22.24
N VAL A 161 -34.78 13.54 -23.13
CA VAL A 161 -34.63 13.92 -24.54
C VAL A 161 -36.00 14.07 -25.21
N LEU A 162 -36.91 13.11 -25.01
CA LEU A 162 -38.26 13.17 -25.59
C LEU A 162 -39.07 14.36 -25.05
N ALA A 163 -39.02 14.62 -23.74
CA ALA A 163 -39.67 15.76 -23.11
C ALA A 163 -39.10 17.10 -23.63
N SER A 164 -37.78 17.18 -23.77
CA SER A 164 -37.09 18.36 -24.32
C SER A 164 -37.47 18.64 -25.77
N VAL A 165 -37.49 17.59 -26.60
CA VAL A 165 -37.92 17.70 -28.00
C VAL A 165 -39.38 18.15 -28.08
N TRP A 166 -40.25 17.57 -27.26
CA TRP A 166 -41.66 17.97 -27.19
C TRP A 166 -41.84 19.42 -26.73
N PHE A 167 -41.06 19.87 -25.74
CA PHE A 167 -41.05 21.26 -25.28
C PHE A 167 -40.65 22.23 -26.40
N ILE A 168 -39.62 21.90 -27.19
CA ILE A 168 -39.19 22.73 -28.33
C ILE A 168 -40.30 22.81 -29.40
N PHE A 169 -40.99 21.71 -29.69
CA PHE A 169 -42.10 21.72 -30.64
C PHE A 169 -43.25 22.66 -30.22
N ASN A 170 -43.47 22.84 -28.92
CA ASN A 170 -44.53 23.71 -28.40
C ASN A 170 -44.07 25.16 -28.18
N SER A 171 -42.82 25.37 -27.79
CA SER A 171 -42.29 26.68 -27.36
C SER A 171 -41.52 27.42 -28.45
N GLY A 172 -41.17 26.76 -29.56
CA GLY A 172 -40.40 27.35 -30.64
C GLY A 172 -38.87 27.32 -30.41
N LEU A 173 -38.14 28.07 -31.23
CA LEU A 173 -36.67 28.11 -31.26
C LEU A 173 -36.08 29.47 -30.86
N ASP A 174 -36.85 30.33 -30.19
CA ASP A 174 -36.41 31.69 -29.85
C ASP A 174 -35.14 31.68 -28.98
N THR A 175 -35.09 30.84 -27.94
CA THR A 175 -33.90 30.67 -27.10
C THR A 175 -32.69 30.19 -27.90
N PHE A 176 -32.89 29.28 -28.86
CA PHE A 176 -31.80 28.84 -29.76
C PHE A 176 -31.25 30.03 -30.56
N HIS A 177 -32.12 30.86 -31.14
CA HIS A 177 -31.69 32.03 -31.91
C HIS A 177 -30.95 33.06 -31.04
N ILE A 178 -31.41 33.30 -29.81
CA ILE A 178 -30.72 34.16 -28.83
C ILE A 178 -29.33 33.61 -28.51
N ASN A 179 -29.24 32.32 -28.19
CA ASN A 179 -27.98 31.67 -27.87
C ASN A 179 -27.02 31.65 -29.06
N TRP A 180 -27.52 31.44 -30.27
CA TRP A 180 -26.71 31.42 -31.49
C TRP A 180 -26.15 32.79 -31.85
N ALA A 181 -26.88 33.86 -31.51
CA ALA A 181 -26.45 35.24 -31.73
C ALA A 181 -25.44 35.75 -30.69
N MET A 182 -25.18 34.99 -29.61
CA MET A 182 -24.20 35.40 -28.61
C MET A 182 -22.77 35.41 -29.19
N PRO A 183 -21.95 36.39 -28.75
CA PRO A 183 -20.54 36.42 -29.13
C PRO A 183 -19.82 35.18 -28.59
N VAL A 184 -18.83 34.71 -29.35
CA VAL A 184 -18.01 33.56 -28.94
C VAL A 184 -17.15 33.98 -27.74
N SER A 185 -17.44 33.40 -26.57
CA SER A 185 -16.80 33.72 -25.28
C SER A 185 -15.28 33.50 -25.30
N SER A 186 -14.81 32.47 -25.99
CA SER A 186 -13.40 32.07 -26.06
C SER A 186 -12.59 32.80 -27.16
N GLY A 187 -13.11 33.91 -27.70
CA GLY A 187 -12.44 34.73 -28.72
C GLY A 187 -12.71 34.27 -30.16
N SER A 188 -12.24 33.08 -30.56
CA SER A 188 -12.45 32.53 -31.91
C SER A 188 -13.26 31.23 -31.86
N ILE A 189 -13.90 30.87 -32.97
CA ILE A 189 -14.62 29.58 -33.09
C ILE A 189 -13.65 28.41 -32.88
N MET A 190 -12.42 28.51 -33.39
CA MET A 190 -11.42 27.45 -33.23
C MET A 190 -11.01 27.28 -31.76
N SER A 191 -10.77 28.38 -31.03
CA SER A 191 -10.44 28.31 -29.60
C SER A 191 -11.63 27.81 -28.79
N ALA A 192 -12.86 28.25 -29.09
CA ALA A 192 -14.07 27.72 -28.45
C ALA A 192 -14.21 26.20 -28.65
N LEU A 193 -14.03 25.71 -29.88
CA LEU A 193 -14.07 24.29 -30.19
C LEU A 193 -12.95 23.51 -29.50
N PHE A 194 -11.74 24.06 -29.45
CA PHE A 194 -10.57 23.44 -28.81
C PHE A 194 -10.70 23.36 -27.30
N LEU A 195 -11.09 24.45 -26.64
CA LEU A 195 -11.31 24.50 -25.19
C LEU A 195 -12.52 23.65 -24.79
N GLY A 196 -13.62 23.74 -25.56
CA GLY A 196 -14.77 22.86 -25.40
C GLY A 196 -14.41 21.38 -25.58
N PHE A 197 -13.63 21.04 -26.60
CA PHE A 197 -13.14 19.67 -26.78
C PHE A 197 -12.31 19.21 -25.60
N SER A 198 -11.41 20.08 -25.10
CA SER A 198 -10.56 19.77 -23.95
C SER A 198 -11.37 19.51 -22.69
N ALA A 199 -12.37 20.34 -22.40
CA ALA A 199 -13.31 20.12 -21.29
C ALA A 199 -14.19 18.87 -21.50
N ALA A 200 -14.64 18.64 -22.73
CA ALA A 200 -15.48 17.50 -23.09
C ALA A 200 -14.79 16.14 -22.93
N MET A 201 -13.46 16.11 -23.03
CA MET A 201 -12.66 14.90 -22.83
C MET A 201 -12.70 14.33 -21.40
N LEU A 202 -13.31 15.05 -20.45
CA LEU A 202 -13.66 14.50 -19.14
C LEU A 202 -14.74 13.41 -19.21
N GLY A 203 -15.53 13.38 -20.29
CA GLY A 203 -16.72 12.53 -20.38
C GLY A 203 -16.48 11.16 -21.01
N ILE A 204 -15.23 10.73 -21.09
CA ILE A 204 -14.88 9.49 -21.80
C ILE A 204 -14.32 8.39 -20.90
N SER A 205 -14.30 8.60 -19.58
CA SER A 205 -13.94 7.56 -18.61
C SER A 205 -14.91 6.38 -18.69
N GLY A 206 -14.38 5.16 -18.56
CA GLY A 206 -15.14 3.90 -18.70
C GLY A 206 -14.52 2.91 -19.69
N PHE A 207 -13.90 3.40 -20.78
CA PHE A 207 -13.14 2.53 -21.71
C PHE A 207 -11.94 1.89 -21.02
N GLU A 208 -11.24 2.69 -20.22
CA GLU A 208 -10.14 2.24 -19.37
C GLU A 208 -10.60 1.16 -18.37
N SER A 209 -11.76 1.37 -17.75
CA SER A 209 -12.39 0.49 -16.77
C SER A 209 -12.67 -0.88 -17.35
N SER A 210 -13.29 -0.94 -18.54
CA SER A 210 -13.61 -2.21 -19.21
C SER A 210 -12.39 -3.10 -19.44
N ALA A 211 -11.23 -2.50 -19.75
CA ALA A 211 -9.98 -3.23 -19.96
C ALA A 211 -9.39 -3.83 -18.66
N ASN A 212 -9.86 -3.40 -17.50
CA ASN A 212 -9.34 -3.85 -16.20
C ASN A 212 -10.13 -5.01 -15.59
N PHE A 213 -11.28 -5.41 -16.15
CA PHE A 213 -12.01 -6.63 -15.78
C PHE A 213 -12.30 -7.54 -16.99
N VAL A 214 -11.53 -7.42 -18.07
CA VAL A 214 -11.70 -8.23 -19.28
C VAL A 214 -11.68 -9.73 -19.01
N GLU A 215 -10.91 -10.19 -18.01
CA GLU A 215 -10.83 -11.61 -17.63
C GLU A 215 -12.17 -12.17 -17.15
N GLU A 216 -13.04 -11.30 -16.61
CA GLU A 216 -14.37 -11.63 -16.10
C GLU A 216 -15.44 -11.63 -17.20
N GLN A 217 -15.14 -11.10 -18.39
CA GLN A 217 -16.08 -11.04 -19.51
C GLN A 217 -16.10 -12.36 -20.30
N GLU A 218 -17.24 -12.70 -20.90
CA GLU A 218 -17.37 -13.78 -21.87
C GLU A 218 -16.52 -13.50 -23.14
N GLN A 219 -16.14 -14.57 -23.84
CA GLN A 219 -15.30 -14.44 -25.04
C GLN A 219 -16.01 -13.62 -26.12
N GLY A 220 -15.33 -12.60 -26.65
CA GLY A 220 -15.87 -11.73 -27.70
C GLY A 220 -16.84 -10.65 -27.19
N VAL A 221 -17.09 -10.55 -25.88
CA VAL A 221 -17.94 -9.47 -25.31
C VAL A 221 -17.23 -8.12 -25.29
N PHE A 222 -15.93 -8.09 -25.00
CA PHE A 222 -15.19 -6.83 -24.83
C PHE A 222 -15.35 -5.82 -26.00
N PRO A 223 -15.18 -6.20 -27.29
CA PRO A 223 -15.41 -5.25 -28.39
C PRO A 223 -16.85 -4.72 -28.46
N LYS A 224 -17.83 -5.54 -28.07
CA LYS A 224 -19.25 -5.15 -28.04
C LYS A 224 -19.52 -4.18 -26.90
N THR A 225 -18.93 -4.40 -25.72
CA THR A 225 -18.95 -3.47 -24.59
C THR A 225 -18.47 -2.08 -25.03
N LEU A 226 -17.32 -2.00 -25.72
CA LEU A 226 -16.81 -0.72 -26.22
C LEU A 226 -17.71 -0.09 -27.29
N ARG A 227 -18.32 -0.89 -28.18
CA ARG A 227 -19.27 -0.41 -29.19
C ARG A 227 -20.50 0.22 -28.53
N ASN A 228 -21.08 -0.46 -27.55
CA ASN A 228 -22.31 -0.04 -26.87
C ASN A 228 -22.07 1.26 -26.10
N MET A 229 -20.97 1.33 -25.33
CA MET A 229 -20.56 2.56 -24.62
C MET A 229 -20.33 3.74 -25.58
N TRP A 230 -19.59 3.52 -26.68
CA TRP A 230 -19.36 4.56 -27.68
C TRP A 230 -20.66 5.08 -28.29
N ALA A 231 -21.59 4.18 -28.63
CA ALA A 231 -22.86 4.56 -29.26
C ALA A 231 -23.71 5.43 -28.33
N ILE A 232 -23.79 5.08 -27.05
CA ILE A 232 -24.54 5.82 -26.03
C ILE A 232 -23.97 7.24 -25.89
N VAL A 233 -22.67 7.35 -25.69
CA VAL A 233 -22.02 8.64 -25.41
C VAL A 233 -21.98 9.56 -26.63
N SER A 234 -21.75 8.99 -27.81
CA SER A 234 -21.74 9.77 -29.06
C SER A 234 -23.14 10.24 -29.47
N PHE A 235 -24.19 9.66 -28.88
CA PHE A 235 -25.57 10.09 -29.07
C PHE A 235 -26.00 11.08 -27.99
N PHE A 236 -26.02 10.65 -26.71
CA PHE A 236 -26.59 11.44 -25.63
C PHE A 236 -25.81 12.73 -25.36
N ASN A 237 -24.48 12.71 -25.34
CA ASN A 237 -23.73 13.92 -24.98
C ASN A 237 -23.97 15.07 -26.00
N PRO A 238 -23.78 14.87 -27.32
CA PRO A 238 -24.06 15.94 -28.29
C PRO A 238 -25.53 16.35 -28.34
N VAL A 239 -26.46 15.38 -28.25
CA VAL A 239 -27.91 15.66 -28.30
C VAL A 239 -28.33 16.50 -27.10
N ILE A 240 -27.91 16.12 -25.88
CA ILE A 240 -28.24 16.88 -24.66
C ILE A 240 -27.63 18.28 -24.72
N ALA A 241 -26.38 18.43 -25.18
CA ALA A 241 -25.78 19.75 -25.35
C ALA A 241 -26.55 20.62 -26.35
N LEU A 242 -27.03 20.05 -27.45
CA LEU A 242 -27.86 20.76 -28.40
C LEU A 242 -29.22 21.16 -27.79
N LEU A 243 -29.87 20.26 -27.06
CA LEU A 243 -31.13 20.54 -26.38
C LEU A 243 -30.99 21.64 -25.32
N LEU A 244 -29.89 21.64 -24.56
CA LEU A 244 -29.57 22.71 -23.61
C LEU A 244 -29.47 24.06 -24.32
N ILE A 245 -28.79 24.13 -25.47
CA ILE A 245 -28.70 25.35 -26.29
C ILE A 245 -30.06 25.78 -26.83
N CYS A 246 -30.96 24.83 -27.11
CA CYS A 246 -32.30 25.16 -27.62
C CYS A 246 -33.26 25.67 -26.54
N ILE A 247 -33.04 25.32 -25.27
CA ILE A 247 -34.06 25.47 -24.21
C ILE A 247 -33.60 26.46 -23.13
N ILE A 248 -32.32 26.44 -22.76
CA ILE A 248 -31.78 27.22 -21.65
C ILE A 248 -30.94 28.38 -22.19
N PRO A 249 -31.20 29.63 -21.79
CA PRO A 249 -30.32 30.75 -22.11
C PRO A 249 -28.88 30.49 -21.62
N LEU A 250 -27.86 30.66 -22.48
CA LEU A 250 -26.46 30.35 -22.10
C LEU A 250 -25.98 31.17 -20.90
N ALA A 251 -26.57 32.33 -20.64
CA ALA A 251 -26.28 33.18 -19.48
C ALA A 251 -26.64 32.50 -18.14
N GLU A 252 -27.63 31.60 -18.12
CA GLU A 252 -28.12 30.91 -16.92
C GLU A 252 -27.39 29.58 -16.66
N VAL A 253 -26.63 29.07 -17.63
CA VAL A 253 -25.93 27.77 -17.53
C VAL A 253 -24.95 27.74 -16.36
N GLY A 254 -24.28 28.86 -16.08
CA GLY A 254 -23.33 28.97 -14.97
C GLY A 254 -23.96 28.83 -13.59
N GLU A 255 -25.19 29.34 -13.41
CA GLU A 255 -25.92 29.31 -12.13
C GLU A 255 -26.40 27.90 -11.77
N HIS A 256 -26.66 27.07 -12.78
CA HIS A 256 -27.15 25.70 -12.61
C HIS A 256 -26.10 24.62 -12.94
N LYS A 257 -24.80 24.96 -12.86
CA LYS A 257 -23.70 24.07 -13.28
C LYS A 257 -23.73 22.67 -12.66
N GLU A 258 -24.02 22.57 -11.35
CA GLU A 258 -23.99 21.31 -10.58
C GLU A 258 -25.22 20.41 -10.85
N SER A 259 -26.33 20.96 -11.32
CA SER A 259 -27.59 20.22 -11.49
C SER A 259 -28.29 20.52 -12.82
N LEU A 260 -27.51 20.83 -13.87
CA LEU A 260 -28.02 21.39 -15.13
C LEU A 260 -29.08 20.51 -15.80
N LEU A 261 -28.90 19.18 -15.78
CA LEU A 261 -29.87 18.25 -16.36
C LEU A 261 -31.16 18.15 -15.55
N ALA A 262 -31.11 18.31 -14.22
CA ALA A 262 -32.32 18.37 -13.40
C ALA A 262 -33.09 19.69 -13.66
N TYR A 263 -32.35 20.79 -13.86
CA TYR A 263 -32.94 22.07 -14.26
C TYR A 263 -33.55 22.00 -15.68
N LEU A 264 -32.89 21.35 -16.64
CA LEU A 264 -33.50 21.05 -17.95
C LEU A 264 -34.79 20.24 -17.80
N GLY A 265 -34.80 19.24 -16.91
CA GLY A 265 -36.00 18.47 -16.58
C GLY A 265 -37.11 19.34 -16.00
N HIS A 266 -36.76 20.30 -15.13
CA HIS A 266 -37.71 21.27 -14.57
C HIS A 266 -38.36 22.13 -15.66
N MET A 267 -37.56 22.67 -16.58
CA MET A 267 -38.03 23.54 -17.66
C MET A 267 -38.90 22.81 -18.67
N THR A 268 -38.60 21.53 -18.95
CA THR A 268 -39.26 20.77 -20.03
C THR A 268 -40.44 19.94 -19.55
N GLY A 269 -40.36 19.36 -18.35
CA GLY A 269 -41.37 18.46 -17.81
C GLY A 269 -41.89 18.84 -16.42
N GLY A 270 -41.33 19.86 -15.77
CA GLY A 270 -41.72 20.28 -14.42
C GLY A 270 -41.00 19.54 -13.29
N SER A 271 -41.45 19.77 -12.06
CA SER A 271 -40.78 19.31 -10.83
C SER A 271 -40.63 17.79 -10.73
N TRP A 272 -41.58 17.01 -11.25
CA TRP A 272 -41.49 15.55 -11.21
C TRP A 272 -40.35 15.01 -12.08
N LEU A 273 -40.14 15.61 -13.27
CA LEU A 273 -39.06 15.20 -14.17
C LEU A 273 -37.72 15.64 -13.60
N ALA A 274 -37.64 16.85 -13.04
CA ALA A 274 -36.46 17.32 -12.32
C ALA A 274 -36.07 16.36 -11.17
N GLY A 275 -37.04 15.95 -10.35
CA GLY A 275 -36.83 15.00 -9.26
C GLY A 275 -36.37 13.62 -9.75
N LEU A 276 -36.97 13.10 -10.82
CA LEU A 276 -36.55 11.84 -11.44
C LEU A 276 -35.10 11.91 -11.91
N ILE A 277 -34.72 12.99 -12.61
CA ILE A 277 -33.35 13.18 -13.12
C ILE A 277 -32.35 13.37 -11.99
N ALA A 278 -32.71 14.08 -10.92
CA ALA A 278 -31.81 14.25 -9.77
C ALA A 278 -31.58 12.93 -9.01
N VAL A 279 -32.62 12.12 -8.80
CA VAL A 279 -32.47 10.78 -8.19
C VAL A 279 -31.66 9.85 -9.09
N ASP A 280 -31.94 9.86 -10.39
CA ASP A 280 -31.19 9.08 -11.37
C ASP A 280 -29.71 9.48 -11.45
N ALA A 281 -29.43 10.79 -11.46
CA ALA A 281 -28.07 11.32 -11.44
C ALA A 281 -27.28 10.79 -10.23
N ALA A 282 -27.89 10.81 -9.04
CA ALA A 282 -27.29 10.24 -7.84
C ALA A 282 -27.00 8.73 -7.97
N LEU A 283 -27.95 7.97 -8.55
CA LEU A 283 -27.81 6.53 -8.75
C LEU A 283 -26.72 6.18 -9.78
N VAL A 284 -26.70 6.83 -10.94
CA VAL A 284 -25.71 6.52 -11.99
C VAL A 284 -24.30 6.95 -11.59
N LEU A 285 -24.14 8.06 -10.88
CA LEU A 285 -22.84 8.49 -10.35
C LEU A 285 -22.36 7.52 -9.26
N CYS A 286 -23.26 6.99 -8.43
CA CYS A 286 -22.95 5.83 -7.57
C CYS A 286 -22.52 4.59 -8.38
N GLY A 287 -23.11 4.37 -9.56
CA GLY A 287 -22.65 3.36 -10.52
C GLY A 287 -21.21 3.60 -11.02
N ALA A 288 -20.80 4.85 -11.26
CA ALA A 288 -19.43 5.20 -11.61
C ALA A 288 -18.42 4.90 -10.48
N VAL A 289 -18.85 5.04 -9.21
CA VAL A 289 -18.07 4.60 -8.04
C VAL A 289 -17.81 3.09 -8.13
N LEU A 290 -18.85 2.29 -8.41
CA LEU A 290 -18.70 0.84 -8.59
C LEU A 290 -17.69 0.50 -9.70
N THR A 291 -17.76 1.20 -10.84
CA THR A 291 -16.84 1.04 -11.96
C THR A 291 -15.38 1.20 -11.53
N SER A 292 -15.11 2.22 -10.72
CA SER A 292 -13.77 2.52 -10.21
C SER A 292 -13.25 1.42 -9.28
N PHE A 293 -14.10 0.93 -8.36
CA PHE A 293 -13.74 -0.19 -7.48
C PHE A 293 -13.46 -1.48 -8.25
N VAL A 294 -14.28 -1.80 -9.26
CA VAL A 294 -14.06 -2.97 -10.13
C VAL A 294 -12.76 -2.83 -10.94
N GLY A 295 -12.53 -1.65 -11.54
CA GLY A 295 -11.33 -1.35 -12.33
C GLY A 295 -10.03 -1.44 -11.53
N VAL A 296 -9.99 -0.82 -10.35
CA VAL A 296 -8.81 -0.88 -9.45
C VAL A 296 -8.57 -2.30 -8.95
N SER A 297 -9.62 -3.04 -8.62
CA SER A 297 -9.49 -4.42 -8.13
C SER A 297 -8.76 -5.30 -9.14
N GLY A 298 -9.15 -5.23 -10.43
CA GLY A 298 -8.50 -5.97 -11.50
C GLY A 298 -7.05 -5.52 -11.77
N LEU A 299 -6.80 -4.20 -11.78
CA LEU A 299 -5.45 -3.66 -11.98
C LEU A 299 -4.49 -4.05 -10.85
N LEU A 300 -4.86 -3.80 -9.59
CA LEU A 300 -3.99 -4.05 -8.45
C LEU A 300 -3.78 -5.55 -8.22
N ASN A 301 -4.78 -6.39 -8.54
CA ASN A 301 -4.60 -7.84 -8.55
C ASN A 301 -3.50 -8.24 -9.53
N ARG A 302 -3.55 -7.70 -10.76
CA ARG A 302 -2.53 -7.96 -11.79
C ARG A 302 -1.14 -7.47 -11.35
N MET A 303 -1.03 -6.24 -10.86
CA MET A 303 0.23 -5.70 -10.35
C MET A 303 0.82 -6.53 -9.21
N THR A 304 -0.04 -7.07 -8.34
CA THR A 304 0.40 -7.92 -7.23
C THR A 304 0.88 -9.28 -7.72
N LEU A 305 0.19 -9.90 -8.69
CA LEU A 305 0.64 -11.15 -9.34
C LEU A 305 2.00 -10.98 -10.01
N ASP A 306 2.25 -9.82 -10.63
CA ASP A 306 3.54 -9.46 -11.23
C ASP A 306 4.58 -8.98 -10.19
N ARG A 307 4.29 -9.18 -8.88
CA ARG A 307 5.16 -8.88 -7.72
C ARG A 307 5.53 -7.40 -7.57
N ILE A 308 4.79 -6.46 -8.16
CA ILE A 308 5.00 -5.02 -7.92
C ILE A 308 4.52 -4.66 -6.52
N LEU A 309 3.36 -5.17 -6.14
CA LEU A 309 2.83 -5.03 -4.78
C LEU A 309 3.08 -6.31 -3.95
N PRO A 310 3.03 -6.22 -2.61
CA PRO A 310 3.16 -7.37 -1.72
C PRO A 310 2.04 -8.40 -1.92
N ASN A 311 2.37 -9.70 -1.85
CA ASN A 311 1.41 -10.81 -1.94
C ASN A 311 0.28 -10.75 -0.88
N TYR A 312 0.44 -9.92 0.16
CA TYR A 312 -0.61 -9.59 1.12
C TYR A 312 -1.94 -9.23 0.44
N PHE A 313 -1.91 -8.53 -0.69
CA PHE A 313 -3.11 -8.06 -1.40
C PHE A 313 -3.88 -9.16 -2.16
N LEU A 314 -3.28 -10.32 -2.44
CA LEU A 314 -3.92 -11.43 -3.19
C LEU A 314 -4.91 -12.27 -2.37
N LYS A 315 -5.17 -11.91 -1.11
CA LYS A 315 -6.07 -12.69 -0.27
C LYS A 315 -7.51 -12.51 -0.72
N GLN A 316 -8.12 -13.61 -1.14
CA GLN A 316 -9.51 -13.65 -1.61
C GLN A 316 -10.47 -14.09 -0.50
N ASN A 317 -11.72 -13.63 -0.60
CA ASN A 317 -12.83 -14.17 0.20
C ASN A 317 -13.44 -15.43 -0.46
N LYS A 318 -14.46 -16.03 0.16
CA LYS A 318 -15.16 -17.23 -0.37
C LYS A 318 -15.77 -17.01 -1.76
N ARG A 319 -16.01 -15.75 -2.14
CA ARG A 319 -16.60 -15.34 -3.41
C ARG A 319 -15.53 -14.87 -4.41
N GLY A 320 -14.24 -15.09 -4.15
CA GLY A 320 -13.15 -14.77 -5.09
C GLY A 320 -12.73 -13.30 -5.15
N SER A 321 -13.34 -12.41 -4.35
CA SER A 321 -13.01 -10.98 -4.34
C SER A 321 -11.75 -10.71 -3.49
N ASN A 322 -10.81 -9.95 -4.03
CA ASN A 322 -9.58 -9.51 -3.35
C ASN A 322 -9.86 -8.37 -2.36
N TYR A 323 -10.57 -8.69 -1.28
CA TYR A 323 -11.12 -7.70 -0.35
C TYR A 323 -10.07 -6.74 0.24
N ARG A 324 -8.81 -7.16 0.40
CA ARG A 324 -7.71 -6.29 0.87
C ARG A 324 -7.38 -5.17 -0.10
N ILE A 325 -7.46 -5.44 -1.40
CA ILE A 325 -7.26 -4.43 -2.45
C ILE A 325 -8.38 -3.39 -2.36
N ILE A 326 -9.63 -3.85 -2.29
CA ILE A 326 -10.81 -3.00 -2.26
C ILE A 326 -10.82 -2.12 -1.00
N ILE A 327 -10.54 -2.68 0.18
CA ILE A 327 -10.45 -1.91 1.44
C ILE A 327 -9.31 -0.88 1.37
N SER A 328 -8.16 -1.24 0.79
CA SER A 328 -7.05 -0.30 0.68
C SER A 328 -7.35 0.84 -0.28
N PHE A 329 -8.13 0.56 -1.34
CA PHE A 329 -8.63 1.58 -2.23
C PHE A 329 -9.68 2.48 -1.55
N LEU A 330 -10.57 1.94 -0.71
CA LEU A 330 -11.46 2.76 0.14
C LEU A 330 -10.65 3.71 1.03
N VAL A 331 -9.60 3.22 1.71
CA VAL A 331 -8.72 4.06 2.54
C VAL A 331 -8.06 5.16 1.71
N LEU A 332 -7.67 4.86 0.47
CA LEU A 332 -7.12 5.85 -0.46
C LEU A 332 -8.16 6.90 -0.87
N CYS A 333 -9.40 6.50 -1.17
CA CYS A 333 -10.48 7.43 -1.50
C CYS A 333 -10.82 8.35 -0.30
N LEU A 334 -10.92 7.78 0.91
CA LEU A 334 -11.18 8.56 2.13
C LEU A 334 -10.03 9.50 2.45
N SER A 335 -8.78 9.06 2.30
CA SER A 335 -7.62 9.92 2.59
C SER A 335 -7.59 11.15 1.70
N VAL A 336 -7.93 11.01 0.42
CA VAL A 336 -7.98 12.16 -0.49
C VAL A 336 -9.20 13.03 -0.24
N LEU A 337 -10.38 12.46 0.04
CA LEU A 337 -11.56 13.23 0.43
C LEU A 337 -11.28 14.15 1.63
N PHE A 338 -10.61 13.65 2.66
CA PHE A 338 -10.20 14.46 3.81
C PHE A 338 -9.05 15.43 3.49
N ALA A 339 -8.07 15.00 2.70
CA ALA A 339 -6.95 15.87 2.31
C ALA A 339 -7.39 17.06 1.46
N THR A 340 -8.46 16.92 0.67
CA THR A 340 -9.03 18.00 -0.13
C THR A 340 -10.18 18.73 0.58
N ASN A 341 -10.59 18.33 1.79
CA ASN A 341 -11.81 18.83 2.44
C ASN A 341 -13.05 18.78 1.51
N GLY A 342 -13.11 17.81 0.59
CA GLY A 342 -14.18 17.72 -0.40
C GLY A 342 -14.15 18.76 -1.53
N HIS A 343 -13.07 19.54 -1.71
CA HIS A 343 -12.96 20.46 -2.84
C HIS A 343 -12.86 19.69 -4.16
N ILE A 344 -13.95 19.72 -4.93
CA ILE A 344 -14.13 18.95 -6.17
C ILE A 344 -13.12 19.38 -7.24
N GLU A 345 -12.79 20.67 -7.33
CA GLU A 345 -11.86 21.20 -8.33
C GLU A 345 -10.46 20.54 -8.24
N SER A 346 -9.98 20.32 -7.00
CA SER A 346 -8.69 19.66 -6.78
C SER A 346 -8.69 18.22 -7.28
N LEU A 347 -9.78 17.49 -7.04
CA LEU A 347 -9.97 16.12 -7.49
C LEU A 347 -10.14 16.04 -9.00
N ALA A 348 -10.90 16.98 -9.59
CA ALA A 348 -11.15 17.06 -11.02
C ALA A 348 -9.84 17.19 -11.80
N GLY A 349 -8.90 18.01 -11.33
CA GLY A 349 -7.56 18.10 -11.92
C GLY A 349 -6.81 16.76 -11.91
N VAL A 350 -6.79 16.07 -10.77
CA VAL A 350 -6.16 14.74 -10.64
C VAL A 350 -6.78 13.73 -11.60
N TYR A 351 -8.12 13.68 -11.68
CA TYR A 351 -8.86 12.82 -12.61
C TYR A 351 -8.46 13.10 -14.06
N THR A 352 -8.61 14.35 -14.50
CA THR A 352 -8.38 14.81 -15.88
C THR A 352 -7.01 14.40 -16.41
N PHE A 353 -5.96 14.85 -15.73
CA PHE A 353 -4.59 14.69 -16.20
C PHE A 353 -4.12 13.24 -16.07
N SER A 354 -4.54 12.53 -15.01
CA SER A 354 -4.23 11.11 -14.86
C SER A 354 -4.85 10.29 -15.99
N PHE A 355 -6.14 10.49 -16.25
CA PHE A 355 -6.89 9.78 -17.28
C PHE A 355 -6.31 10.05 -18.68
N LEU A 356 -6.11 11.32 -19.06
CA LEU A 356 -5.55 11.68 -20.36
C LEU A 356 -4.13 11.13 -20.56
N ALA A 357 -3.29 11.17 -19.51
CA ALA A 357 -1.96 10.57 -19.54
C ALA A 357 -2.01 9.05 -19.75
N VAL A 358 -2.95 8.34 -19.10
CA VAL A 358 -3.14 6.90 -19.33
C VAL A 358 -3.57 6.62 -20.77
N MET A 359 -4.49 7.41 -21.32
CA MET A 359 -4.96 7.25 -22.70
C MET A 359 -3.82 7.44 -23.72
N ILE A 360 -2.94 8.42 -23.50
CA ILE A 360 -1.72 8.61 -24.30
C ILE A 360 -0.81 7.39 -24.16
N LEU A 361 -0.52 6.95 -22.93
CA LEU A 361 0.34 5.80 -22.66
C LEU A 361 -0.22 4.50 -23.26
N PHE A 362 -1.53 4.31 -23.27
CA PHE A 362 -2.21 3.18 -23.88
C PHE A 362 -2.06 3.19 -25.41
N GLY A 363 -2.28 4.34 -26.04
CA GLY A 363 -2.08 4.52 -27.48
C GLY A 363 -0.62 4.30 -27.91
N LEU A 364 0.34 4.83 -27.15
CA LEU A 364 1.76 4.54 -27.34
C LEU A 364 2.08 3.06 -27.13
N GLY A 365 1.47 2.41 -26.13
CA GLY A 365 1.56 0.98 -25.91
C GLY A 365 1.05 0.15 -27.10
N ASN A 366 -0.05 0.56 -27.74
CA ASN A 366 -0.55 -0.05 -28.96
C ASN A 366 0.46 0.07 -30.12
N LEU A 367 1.07 1.25 -30.31
CA LEU A 367 2.14 1.42 -31.31
C LEU A 367 3.34 0.52 -31.02
N LEU A 368 3.81 0.47 -29.78
CA LEU A 368 4.91 -0.42 -29.38
C LEU A 368 4.56 -1.90 -29.58
N LEU A 369 3.31 -2.29 -29.36
CA LEU A 369 2.81 -3.64 -29.62
C LEU A 369 2.93 -4.00 -31.11
N LYS A 370 2.65 -3.05 -32.02
CA LYS A 370 2.84 -3.23 -33.48
C LYS A 370 4.30 -3.43 -33.85
N PHE A 371 5.24 -2.73 -33.19
CA PHE A 371 6.66 -2.85 -33.53
C PHE A 371 7.33 -4.07 -32.90
N LYS A 372 7.15 -4.27 -31.60
CA LYS A 372 7.87 -5.27 -30.81
C LYS A 372 7.19 -6.65 -30.78
N ARG A 373 5.89 -6.72 -31.04
CA ARG A 373 5.09 -7.97 -30.94
C ARG A 373 4.26 -8.23 -32.21
N LYS A 374 4.91 -8.16 -33.38
CA LYS A 374 4.27 -8.32 -34.71
C LYS A 374 3.53 -9.65 -34.92
N ARG A 375 3.99 -10.73 -34.28
CA ARG A 375 3.46 -12.10 -34.46
C ARG A 375 2.24 -12.42 -33.58
N LEU A 376 1.86 -11.56 -32.62
CA LEU A 376 0.70 -11.81 -31.78
C LEU A 376 -0.58 -11.78 -32.62
N PRO A 377 -1.48 -12.78 -32.47
CA PRO A 377 -2.78 -12.76 -33.12
C PRO A 377 -3.61 -11.59 -32.57
N ARG A 378 -4.35 -10.92 -33.46
CA ARG A 378 -5.16 -9.74 -33.10
C ARG A 378 -6.53 -9.87 -33.76
N PRO A 379 -7.61 -9.97 -32.97
CA PRO A 379 -8.96 -10.07 -33.53
C PRO A 379 -9.37 -8.77 -34.23
N GLU A 380 -8.90 -7.62 -33.73
CA GLU A 380 -9.05 -6.32 -34.36
C GLU A 380 -7.69 -5.66 -34.61
N ARG A 381 -7.62 -4.77 -35.60
CA ARG A 381 -6.40 -4.00 -35.90
C ARG A 381 -6.74 -2.54 -36.16
N ALA A 382 -6.18 -1.64 -35.36
CA ALA A 382 -6.15 -0.21 -35.66
C ALA A 382 -5.04 0.08 -36.69
N ARG A 383 -5.27 1.00 -37.63
CA ARG A 383 -4.19 1.46 -38.54
C ARG A 383 -3.24 2.36 -37.75
N GLY A 384 -1.92 2.22 -37.95
CA GLY A 384 -0.92 3.00 -37.19
C GLY A 384 -1.16 4.51 -37.24
N ILE A 385 -1.52 5.05 -38.41
CA ILE A 385 -1.87 6.46 -38.58
C ILE A 385 -3.07 6.90 -37.73
N VAL A 386 -4.10 6.04 -37.59
CA VAL A 386 -5.27 6.31 -36.76
C VAL A 386 -4.87 6.39 -35.28
N VAL A 387 -3.90 5.57 -34.85
CA VAL A 387 -3.39 5.61 -33.48
C VAL A 387 -2.63 6.90 -33.21
N VAL A 388 -1.78 7.34 -34.14
CA VAL A 388 -1.05 8.61 -34.03
C VAL A 388 -2.01 9.80 -33.97
N ILE A 389 -3.02 9.83 -34.85
CA ILE A 389 -4.05 10.88 -34.84
C ILE A 389 -4.79 10.87 -33.51
N ALA A 390 -5.28 9.72 -33.05
CA ALA A 390 -6.01 9.61 -31.78
C ALA A 390 -5.17 10.09 -30.59
N VAL A 391 -3.91 9.65 -30.48
CA VAL A 391 -2.99 10.11 -29.42
C VAL A 391 -2.73 11.61 -29.51
N SER A 392 -2.62 12.16 -30.72
CA SER A 392 -2.43 13.61 -30.91
C SER A 392 -3.62 14.42 -30.41
N PHE A 393 -4.85 13.94 -30.63
CA PHE A 393 -6.06 14.56 -30.07
C PHE A 393 -6.07 14.51 -28.53
N ILE A 394 -5.68 13.39 -27.91
CA ILE A 394 -5.59 13.31 -26.43
C ILE A 394 -4.49 14.22 -25.90
N ALA A 395 -3.33 14.30 -26.57
CA ALA A 395 -2.25 15.20 -26.18
C ALA A 395 -2.68 16.67 -26.30
N ALA A 396 -3.43 17.01 -27.36
CA ALA A 396 -4.00 18.34 -27.53
C ALA A 396 -5.01 18.66 -26.41
N ALA A 397 -5.88 17.72 -26.03
CA ALA A 397 -6.79 17.87 -24.89
C ALA A 397 -6.05 18.01 -23.56
N PHE A 398 -4.93 17.28 -23.37
CA PHE A 398 -4.10 17.41 -22.18
C PHE A 398 -3.55 18.84 -22.07
N LEU A 399 -2.97 19.38 -23.15
CA LEU A 399 -2.47 20.74 -23.20
C LEU A 399 -3.58 21.78 -23.03
N GLY A 400 -4.74 21.58 -23.67
CA GLY A 400 -5.88 22.46 -23.52
C GLY A 400 -6.43 22.48 -22.08
N ASN A 401 -6.45 21.35 -21.37
CA ASN A 401 -6.82 21.34 -19.95
C ASN A 401 -5.79 22.05 -19.06
N MET A 402 -4.50 22.04 -19.43
CA MET A 402 -3.49 22.85 -18.73
C MET A 402 -3.73 24.35 -18.93
N GLU A 403 -4.18 24.76 -20.12
CA GLU A 403 -4.54 26.14 -20.44
C GLU A 403 -5.82 26.57 -19.71
N LEU A 404 -6.83 25.69 -19.63
CA LEU A 404 -8.09 25.94 -18.93
C LEU A 404 -7.89 26.16 -17.42
N ASN A 405 -7.07 25.33 -16.78
CA ASN A 405 -6.83 25.44 -15.34
C ASN A 405 -5.44 24.89 -14.97
N ILE A 406 -4.45 25.80 -14.89
CA ILE A 406 -3.08 25.43 -14.54
C ILE A 406 -2.94 24.96 -13.08
N ASP A 407 -3.79 25.46 -12.18
CA ASP A 407 -3.78 25.06 -10.78
C ASP A 407 -4.16 23.58 -10.63
N SER A 408 -5.14 23.12 -11.42
CA SER A 408 -5.52 21.71 -11.52
C SER A 408 -4.36 20.83 -11.97
N PHE A 409 -3.48 21.33 -12.86
CA PHE A 409 -2.28 20.62 -13.29
C PHE A 409 -1.25 20.52 -12.16
N TYR A 410 -1.01 21.61 -11.42
CA TYR A 410 -0.12 21.57 -10.26
C TYR A 410 -0.63 20.63 -9.16
N ILE A 411 -1.94 20.60 -8.93
CA ILE A 411 -2.58 19.67 -7.99
C ILE A 411 -2.35 18.22 -8.46
N PHE A 412 -2.56 17.94 -9.74
CA PHE A 412 -2.24 16.63 -10.32
C PHE A 412 -0.78 16.21 -10.04
N ILE A 413 0.19 17.10 -10.28
CA ILE A 413 1.61 16.81 -10.00
C ILE A 413 1.86 16.55 -8.51
N LYS A 414 1.21 17.31 -7.62
CA LYS A 414 1.31 17.15 -6.17
C LYS A 414 0.85 15.77 -5.69
N TYR A 415 -0.18 15.18 -6.34
CA TYR A 415 -0.61 13.81 -6.05
C TYR A 415 0.20 12.74 -6.77
N LEU A 416 0.66 13.03 -8.00
CA LEU A 416 1.45 12.10 -8.79
C LEU A 416 2.81 11.78 -8.17
N ILE A 417 3.54 12.80 -7.68
CA ILE A 417 4.90 12.60 -7.16
C ILE A 417 4.94 11.62 -5.98
N PRO A 418 4.14 11.79 -4.90
CA PRO A 418 4.11 10.83 -3.79
C PRO A 418 3.69 9.43 -4.23
N ALA A 419 2.73 9.32 -5.16
CA ALA A 419 2.27 8.03 -5.67
C ALA A 419 3.38 7.31 -6.47
N LEU A 420 4.14 8.02 -7.31
CA LEU A 420 5.28 7.47 -8.02
C LEU A 420 6.43 7.10 -7.08
N VAL A 421 6.69 7.90 -6.04
CA VAL A 421 7.67 7.57 -5.00
C VAL A 421 7.28 6.27 -4.30
N PHE A 422 6.02 6.14 -3.89
CA PHE A 422 5.51 4.91 -3.26
C PHE A 422 5.69 3.69 -4.17
N VAL A 423 5.30 3.78 -5.44
CA VAL A 423 5.45 2.67 -6.39
C VAL A 423 6.92 2.38 -6.70
N SER A 424 7.79 3.39 -6.75
CA SER A 424 9.24 3.21 -6.91
C SER A 424 9.86 2.47 -5.72
N ILE A 425 9.45 2.79 -4.48
CA ILE A 425 9.84 2.05 -3.27
C ILE A 425 9.38 0.60 -3.38
N MET A 426 8.13 0.36 -3.79
CA MET A 426 7.59 -1.00 -3.94
C MET A 426 8.30 -1.83 -5.02
N LEU A 427 8.69 -1.20 -6.14
CA LEU A 427 9.47 -1.84 -7.20
C LEU A 427 10.88 -2.21 -6.76
N ASN A 428 11.52 -1.37 -5.95
CA ASN A 428 12.89 -1.57 -5.47
C ASN A 428 12.93 -2.20 -4.06
N ARG A 429 11.81 -2.70 -3.53
CA ARG A 429 11.70 -3.16 -2.14
C ARG A 429 12.72 -4.23 -1.75
N THR A 430 13.07 -5.14 -2.66
CA THR A 430 14.07 -6.18 -2.37
C THR A 430 15.45 -5.59 -2.16
N ILE A 431 15.82 -4.58 -2.95
CA ILE A 431 17.10 -3.86 -2.82
C ILE A 431 17.10 -3.08 -1.50
N LEU A 432 15.97 -2.43 -1.16
CA LEU A 432 15.83 -1.71 0.12
C LEU A 432 15.92 -2.65 1.32
N ILE A 433 15.25 -3.80 1.28
CA ILE A 433 15.33 -4.81 2.34
C ILE A 433 16.75 -5.35 2.47
N GLN A 434 17.42 -5.65 1.35
CA GLN A 434 18.81 -6.10 1.37
C GLN A 434 19.72 -5.04 1.98
N PHE A 435 19.58 -3.78 1.58
CA PHE A 435 20.33 -2.67 2.15
C PHE A 435 20.10 -2.53 3.66
N LEU A 436 18.85 -2.67 4.14
CA LEU A 436 18.54 -2.66 5.57
C LEU A 436 19.18 -3.83 6.31
N ILE A 437 19.19 -5.03 5.72
CA ILE A 437 19.86 -6.21 6.29
C ILE A 437 21.37 -5.96 6.39
N ASP A 438 21.98 -5.45 5.32
CA ASP A 438 23.43 -5.20 5.26
C ASP A 438 23.83 -4.11 6.26
N ALA A 439 23.03 -3.04 6.39
CA ALA A 439 23.22 -1.99 7.38
C ALA A 439 23.13 -2.56 8.81
N LEU A 440 22.11 -3.39 9.09
CA LEU A 440 21.95 -4.02 10.40
C LEU A 440 23.14 -4.94 10.72
N GLN A 441 23.62 -5.71 9.73
CA GLN A 441 24.81 -6.56 9.90
C GLN A 441 26.07 -5.74 10.13
N TYR A 442 26.26 -4.62 9.43
CA TYR A 442 27.39 -3.73 9.60
C TYR A 442 27.51 -3.22 11.05
N PHE A 443 26.39 -2.81 11.66
CA PHE A 443 26.37 -2.38 13.07
C PHE A 443 26.44 -3.55 14.06
N TYR A 444 25.87 -4.71 13.74
CA TYR A 444 25.84 -5.87 14.64
C TYR A 444 27.20 -6.57 14.78
N GLN A 445 27.99 -6.70 13.71
CA GLN A 445 29.28 -7.41 13.74
C GLN A 445 30.29 -6.90 14.80
N PRO A 446 30.55 -5.59 14.95
CA PRO A 446 31.47 -5.09 15.97
C PRO A 446 30.95 -5.36 17.39
N LEU A 447 29.65 -5.18 17.62
CA LEU A 447 28.98 -5.49 18.88
C LEU A 447 29.14 -6.96 19.26
N ARG A 448 28.91 -7.88 18.31
CA ARG A 448 29.09 -9.32 18.53
C ARG A 448 30.54 -9.66 18.91
N LYS A 449 31.53 -9.09 18.23
CA LYS A 449 32.95 -9.30 18.57
C LYS A 449 33.25 -8.82 19.99
N MET A 450 32.74 -7.66 20.37
CA MET A 450 32.94 -7.09 21.69
C MET A 450 32.31 -7.96 22.79
N VAL A 451 31.10 -8.48 22.56
CA VAL A 451 30.42 -9.41 23.48
C VAL A 451 31.21 -10.71 23.65
N VAL A 452 31.69 -11.31 22.56
CA VAL A 452 32.46 -12.58 22.62
C VAL A 452 33.80 -12.37 23.33
N LEU A 453 34.51 -11.28 23.05
CA LEU A 453 35.77 -10.95 23.73
C LEU A 453 35.55 -10.69 25.22
N SER A 454 34.54 -9.91 25.57
CA SER A 454 34.18 -9.62 26.96
C SER A 454 33.81 -10.89 27.72
N ASN A 455 32.98 -11.75 27.12
CA ASN A 455 32.59 -13.02 27.74
C ASN A 455 33.82 -13.92 28.00
N ARG A 456 34.71 -14.05 27.01
CA ARG A 456 35.94 -14.84 27.16
C ARG A 456 36.88 -14.28 28.23
N TYR A 457 36.99 -12.95 28.32
CA TYR A 457 37.78 -12.29 29.35
C TYR A 457 37.19 -12.55 30.74
N LEU A 458 35.88 -12.34 30.92
CA LEU A 458 35.17 -12.58 32.17
C LEU A 458 35.26 -14.05 32.62
N SER A 459 35.07 -15.02 31.71
CA SER A 459 35.23 -16.44 32.04
C SER A 459 36.66 -16.78 32.48
N LYS A 460 37.69 -16.25 31.80
CA LYS A 460 39.08 -16.46 32.19
C LYS A 460 39.39 -15.86 33.56
N MET A 461 38.89 -14.66 33.83
CA MET A 461 39.06 -13.99 35.11
C MET A 461 38.38 -14.78 36.24
N HIS A 462 37.15 -15.26 36.00
CA HIS A 462 36.42 -16.12 36.94
C HIS A 462 37.18 -17.42 37.25
N LEU A 463 37.72 -18.09 36.23
CA LEU A 463 38.52 -19.30 36.43
C LEU A 463 39.82 -19.02 37.19
N LYS A 464 40.51 -17.90 36.92
CA LYS A 464 41.74 -17.52 37.61
C LYS A 464 41.51 -17.23 39.09
N ILE A 465 40.39 -16.62 39.46
CA ILE A 465 40.04 -16.33 40.86
C ILE A 465 39.75 -17.62 41.62
N ASN A 466 39.06 -18.59 41.00
CA ASN A 466 38.66 -19.83 41.67
C ASN A 466 39.74 -20.94 41.66
N SER A 467 40.87 -20.74 40.99
CA SER A 467 41.96 -21.73 40.90
C SER A 467 43.06 -21.57 41.96
N GLN A 468 42.93 -20.64 42.91
CA GLN A 468 43.99 -20.28 43.85
C GLN A 468 44.07 -21.21 45.07
N GLU A 469 45.07 -22.07 45.14
CA GLU A 469 45.19 -23.10 46.18
C GLU A 469 45.47 -22.53 47.57
N PHE A 470 44.79 -23.06 48.59
CA PHE A 470 45.02 -22.75 49.99
C PHE A 470 45.84 -23.84 50.67
N VAL A 471 46.58 -23.49 51.72
CA VAL A 471 47.35 -24.45 52.53
C VAL A 471 46.89 -24.36 53.97
N PHE A 472 46.57 -25.49 54.59
CA PHE A 472 46.33 -25.58 56.03
C PHE A 472 47.38 -26.47 56.67
N PHE A 473 48.13 -25.93 57.62
CA PHE A 473 49.12 -26.68 58.39
C PHE A 473 48.48 -27.27 59.64
N THR A 474 48.56 -28.59 59.78
CA THR A 474 48.00 -29.35 60.90
C THR A 474 49.10 -30.05 61.69
N LYS A 475 48.91 -30.18 63.01
CA LYS A 475 49.79 -30.98 63.90
C LYS A 475 49.25 -32.39 64.18
N GLY A 476 48.28 -32.85 63.39
CA GLY A 476 47.50 -34.05 63.72
C GLY A 476 46.24 -33.69 64.50
N ASP A 477 45.59 -32.60 64.08
CA ASP A 477 44.38 -32.10 64.72
C ASP A 477 43.22 -33.10 64.56
N ASP A 478 42.26 -33.06 65.48
CA ASP A 478 41.09 -33.92 65.40
C ASP A 478 40.15 -33.52 64.24
N ILE A 479 39.25 -34.44 63.89
CA ILE A 479 38.26 -34.20 62.84
C ILE A 479 37.39 -32.95 63.10
N ALA A 480 37.23 -32.52 64.37
CA ALA A 480 36.43 -31.35 64.71
C ALA A 480 37.12 -30.05 64.27
N VAL A 481 38.43 -29.93 64.50
CA VAL A 481 39.23 -28.79 64.03
C VAL A 481 39.30 -28.77 62.50
N LEU A 482 39.59 -29.90 61.87
CA LEU A 482 39.63 -29.99 60.41
C LEU A 482 38.27 -29.66 59.77
N ASN A 483 37.16 -30.07 60.40
CA ASN A 483 35.81 -29.73 59.95
C ASN A 483 35.54 -28.22 60.02
N LYS A 484 36.01 -27.52 61.07
CA LYS A 484 35.92 -26.04 61.14
C LYS A 484 36.74 -25.37 60.04
N VAL A 485 37.91 -25.91 59.71
CA VAL A 485 38.72 -25.44 58.58
C VAL A 485 37.95 -25.59 57.27
N MET A 486 37.28 -26.73 57.03
CA MET A 486 36.44 -26.92 55.85
C MET A 486 35.31 -25.90 55.80
N GLN A 487 34.61 -25.67 56.92
CA GLN A 487 33.53 -24.67 57.00
C GLN A 487 34.04 -23.25 56.77
N TYR A 488 35.22 -22.92 57.29
CA TYR A 488 35.86 -21.62 57.06
C TYR A 488 36.19 -21.43 55.58
N VAL A 489 36.82 -22.42 54.94
CA VAL A 489 37.15 -22.38 53.51
C VAL A 489 35.89 -22.27 52.67
N GLN A 490 34.85 -23.05 52.98
CA GLN A 490 33.57 -23.01 52.26
C GLN A 490 32.82 -21.67 52.43
N GLY A 491 32.89 -21.07 53.62
CA GLY A 491 32.12 -19.86 53.97
C GLY A 491 32.82 -18.54 53.63
N ASN A 492 34.16 -18.52 53.62
CA ASN A 492 34.94 -17.27 53.55
C ASN A 492 35.91 -17.20 52.37
N GLU A 493 36.23 -18.32 51.72
CA GLU A 493 37.23 -18.35 50.65
C GLU A 493 36.60 -18.74 49.30
N THR A 494 37.09 -18.15 48.21
CA THR A 494 36.51 -18.36 46.86
C THR A 494 37.04 -19.61 46.16
N THR A 495 38.17 -20.17 46.61
CA THR A 495 38.76 -21.37 46.00
C THR A 495 38.32 -22.64 46.71
N LYS A 496 38.15 -23.67 45.89
CA LYS A 496 37.74 -25.02 46.23
C LYS A 496 38.90 -26.03 46.28
N LYS A 497 40.14 -25.57 46.48
CA LYS A 497 41.34 -26.43 46.55
C LYS A 497 42.12 -26.15 47.83
N LEU A 498 42.34 -27.19 48.61
CA LEU A 498 42.98 -27.09 49.92
C LEU A 498 44.05 -28.16 50.08
N LYS A 499 45.29 -27.74 50.30
CA LYS A 499 46.40 -28.61 50.70
C LYS A 499 46.45 -28.69 52.23
N VAL A 500 46.26 -29.87 52.79
CA VAL A 500 46.43 -30.12 54.22
C VAL A 500 47.84 -30.68 54.44
N VAL A 501 48.68 -29.93 55.14
CA VAL A 501 50.11 -30.23 55.29
C VAL A 501 50.40 -30.58 56.73
N ASN A 502 50.95 -31.77 56.95
CA ASN A 502 51.46 -32.18 58.25
C ASN A 502 52.99 -32.19 58.22
N VAL A 503 53.62 -31.42 59.12
CA VAL A 503 55.07 -31.35 59.27
C VAL A 503 55.45 -32.12 60.52
N ASN A 504 56.08 -33.28 60.36
CA ASN A 504 56.30 -34.24 61.43
C ASN A 504 57.79 -34.40 61.77
N THR A 505 58.08 -34.74 63.02
CA THR A 505 59.42 -35.14 63.52
C THR A 505 59.40 -36.63 63.85
N ASP A 506 60.50 -37.35 63.58
CA ASP A 506 60.54 -38.82 63.50
C ASP A 506 59.76 -39.55 64.63
N GLY A 507 58.77 -40.37 64.24
CA GLY A 507 58.12 -41.35 65.14
C GLY A 507 56.60 -41.27 65.32
N VAL A 508 55.87 -40.33 64.71
CA VAL A 508 54.39 -40.22 64.84
C VAL A 508 53.66 -40.78 63.62
N SER A 509 52.71 -41.69 63.82
CA SER A 509 51.89 -42.30 62.74
C SER A 509 50.66 -41.43 62.41
N ASN A 510 50.53 -41.00 61.16
CA ASN A 510 49.41 -40.18 60.67
C ASN A 510 48.21 -40.99 60.13
N THR A 511 48.11 -42.28 60.46
CA THR A 511 47.06 -43.16 59.91
C THR A 511 45.63 -42.71 60.23
N LEU A 512 45.39 -42.16 61.42
CA LEU A 512 44.09 -41.60 61.82
C LEU A 512 43.76 -40.31 61.07
N LEU A 513 44.72 -39.39 60.95
CA LEU A 513 44.57 -38.12 60.23
C LEU A 513 44.19 -38.33 58.76
N ILE A 514 44.82 -39.31 58.10
CA ILE A 514 44.50 -39.68 56.71
C ILE A 514 43.05 -40.22 56.60
N ALA A 515 42.59 -40.98 57.59
CA ALA A 515 41.22 -41.48 57.61
C ALA A 515 40.21 -40.34 57.81
N ASP A 516 40.50 -39.39 58.70
CA ASP A 516 39.67 -38.22 58.95
C ASP A 516 39.59 -37.30 57.73
N ILE A 517 40.72 -37.07 57.03
CA ILE A 517 40.74 -36.30 55.78
C ILE A 517 39.89 -36.97 54.70
N LYS A 518 39.92 -38.31 54.57
CA LYS A 518 39.05 -39.03 53.63
C LYS A 518 37.56 -38.97 54.00
N VAL A 519 37.23 -38.78 55.27
CA VAL A 519 35.85 -38.52 55.70
C VAL A 519 35.44 -37.11 55.29
N LEU A 520 36.30 -36.12 55.51
CA LEU A 520 36.05 -34.72 55.14
C LEU A 520 35.97 -34.50 53.63
N ASP A 521 36.83 -35.16 52.85
CA ASP A 521 36.80 -35.14 51.37
C ASP A 521 35.45 -35.64 50.83
N ARG A 522 34.86 -36.65 51.48
CA ARG A 522 33.50 -37.14 51.16
C ARG A 522 32.39 -36.21 51.68
N ALA A 523 32.60 -35.57 52.82
CA ALA A 523 31.61 -34.68 53.43
C ALA A 523 31.53 -33.31 52.71
N TYR A 524 32.63 -32.88 52.10
CA TYR A 524 32.76 -31.61 51.37
C TYR A 524 33.17 -31.86 49.91
N PRO A 525 32.29 -32.46 49.08
CA PRO A 525 32.63 -32.85 47.70
C PRO A 525 32.95 -31.66 46.78
N GLU A 526 32.68 -30.44 47.24
CA GLU A 526 33.02 -29.21 46.53
C GLU A 526 34.42 -28.70 46.85
N ILE A 527 35.16 -29.26 47.81
CA ILE A 527 36.54 -28.87 48.16
C ILE A 527 37.46 -30.05 47.81
N ASP A 528 38.39 -29.83 46.89
CA ASP A 528 39.44 -30.76 46.50
C ASP A 528 40.56 -30.72 47.54
N ILE A 529 40.69 -31.79 48.33
CA ILE A 529 41.64 -31.88 49.43
C ILE A 529 42.87 -32.71 49.03
N GLU A 530 44.04 -32.10 49.10
CA GLU A 530 45.32 -32.78 48.89
C GLU A 530 46.06 -32.88 50.22
N PHE A 531 46.30 -34.09 50.71
CA PHE A 531 47.09 -34.31 51.92
C PHE A 531 48.57 -34.50 51.61
N ILE A 532 49.44 -33.74 52.28
CA ILE A 532 50.90 -33.78 52.12
C ILE A 532 51.55 -33.99 53.48
N GLU A 533 52.35 -35.04 53.59
CA GLU A 533 53.15 -35.35 54.76
C GLU A 533 54.63 -35.08 54.47
N MET A 534 55.29 -34.34 55.36
CA MET A 534 56.71 -34.02 55.21
C MET A 534 57.45 -34.05 56.54
N GLN A 535 58.74 -34.39 56.47
CA GLN A 535 59.62 -34.38 57.64
C GLN A 535 60.25 -32.99 57.80
N GLY A 536 60.22 -32.45 59.02
CA GLY A 536 60.84 -31.16 59.32
C GLY A 536 60.36 -30.54 60.64
N VAL A 537 60.83 -29.33 60.93
CA VAL A 537 60.38 -28.54 62.08
C VAL A 537 59.52 -27.38 61.59
N PHE A 538 58.24 -27.38 61.97
CA PHE A 538 57.32 -26.30 61.59
C PHE A 538 57.83 -24.93 62.10
N GLY A 539 58.01 -23.99 61.19
CA GLY A 539 58.51 -22.65 61.48
C GLY A 539 58.53 -21.74 60.24
N PRO A 540 58.98 -20.48 60.38
CA PRO A 540 59.02 -19.50 59.30
C PRO A 540 59.80 -19.96 58.06
N GLU A 541 60.84 -20.76 58.24
CA GLU A 541 61.70 -21.27 57.17
C GLU A 541 60.92 -22.21 56.23
N ILE A 542 60.25 -23.23 56.78
CA ILE A 542 59.41 -24.16 56.00
C ILE A 542 58.24 -23.45 55.33
N ILE A 543 57.60 -22.49 56.02
CA ILE A 543 56.49 -21.71 55.42
C ILE A 543 56.99 -20.90 54.22
N THR A 544 58.19 -20.34 54.31
CA THR A 544 58.81 -19.59 53.20
C THR A 544 59.18 -20.52 52.05
N GLU A 545 59.82 -21.65 52.36
CA GLU A 545 60.19 -22.67 51.37
C GLU A 545 58.96 -23.19 50.61
N LEU A 546 57.88 -23.54 51.32
CA LEU A 546 56.65 -24.04 50.71
C LEU A 546 55.90 -22.95 49.94
N SER A 547 55.95 -21.71 50.40
CA SER A 547 55.35 -20.57 49.70
C SER A 547 56.03 -20.33 48.34
N GLU A 548 57.35 -20.42 48.29
CA GLU A 548 58.12 -20.32 47.04
C GLU A 548 57.93 -21.56 46.16
N LYS A 549 57.99 -22.76 46.75
CA LYS A 549 57.88 -24.04 46.03
C LYS A 549 56.52 -24.21 45.35
N TRP A 550 55.43 -23.84 46.02
CA TRP A 550 54.08 -23.97 45.48
C TRP A 550 53.58 -22.68 44.80
N GLY A 551 54.34 -21.58 44.88
CA GLY A 551 53.89 -20.28 44.39
C GLY A 551 52.64 -19.76 45.10
N ILE A 552 52.35 -20.27 46.31
CA ILE A 552 51.20 -19.89 47.13
C ILE A 552 51.66 -18.80 48.10
N PRO A 553 51.09 -17.59 48.04
CA PRO A 553 51.49 -16.53 48.97
C PRO A 553 51.15 -16.90 50.42
N LYS A 554 51.99 -16.48 51.38
CA LYS A 554 51.84 -16.84 52.81
C LYS A 554 50.47 -16.50 53.41
N ASN A 555 49.76 -15.49 52.89
CA ASN A 555 48.41 -15.13 53.33
C ASN A 555 47.30 -16.09 52.87
N PHE A 556 47.60 -17.05 52.00
CA PHE A 556 46.75 -18.19 51.64
C PHE A 556 47.14 -19.46 52.40
N MET A 557 48.06 -19.33 53.35
CA MET A 557 48.45 -20.38 54.26
C MET A 557 47.84 -20.13 55.63
N PHE A 558 47.35 -21.19 56.25
CA PHE A 558 46.60 -21.16 57.49
C PHE A 558 47.21 -22.08 58.53
N ILE A 559 47.13 -21.66 59.79
CA ILE A 559 47.47 -22.48 60.95
C ILE A 559 46.32 -22.44 61.96
N GLY A 560 46.20 -23.47 62.79
CA GLY A 560 45.36 -23.40 63.97
C GLY A 560 45.85 -22.31 64.94
N SER A 561 44.94 -21.74 65.74
CA SER A 561 45.29 -20.73 66.74
C SER A 561 46.36 -21.25 67.73
N PRO A 562 47.56 -20.66 67.76
CA PRO A 562 48.63 -21.13 68.63
C PRO A 562 48.31 -20.84 70.11
N GLY A 563 48.67 -21.76 71.01
CA GLY A 563 48.61 -21.54 72.47
C GLY A 563 49.88 -20.91 73.04
N ASP A 564 49.90 -20.62 74.34
CA ASP A 564 50.97 -19.89 75.04
C ASP A 564 52.38 -20.52 74.97
N LYS A 565 52.48 -21.80 74.54
CA LYS A 565 53.73 -22.56 74.41
C LYS A 565 54.28 -22.58 72.98
N PHE A 566 53.74 -21.78 72.05
CA PHE A 566 54.17 -21.76 70.67
C PHE A 566 55.47 -20.95 70.50
N SER A 567 56.49 -21.55 69.88
CA SER A 567 57.86 -21.05 69.87
C SER A 567 58.11 -19.79 69.02
N TYR A 568 57.13 -19.31 68.26
CA TYR A 568 57.26 -18.18 67.34
C TYR A 568 56.14 -17.17 67.55
N ARG A 569 56.41 -15.88 67.35
CA ARG A 569 55.33 -14.88 67.29
C ARG A 569 54.61 -15.00 65.95
N VAL A 570 53.29 -14.81 65.92
CA VAL A 570 52.51 -14.88 64.66
C VAL A 570 53.05 -13.92 63.59
N SER A 571 53.59 -12.76 63.99
CA SER A 571 54.27 -11.81 63.11
C SER A 571 55.51 -12.39 62.41
N GLU A 572 56.21 -13.34 63.05
CA GLU A 572 57.42 -13.97 62.50
C GLU A 572 57.09 -14.98 61.40
N LEU A 573 55.84 -15.46 61.30
CA LEU A 573 55.40 -16.37 60.25
C LEU A 573 55.11 -15.66 58.92
N GLY A 574 55.25 -14.34 58.85
CA GLY A 574 55.26 -13.60 57.59
C GLY A 574 53.92 -13.53 56.86
N GLY A 575 52.81 -13.39 57.60
CA GLY A 575 51.48 -13.11 57.02
C GLY A 575 50.53 -14.31 56.92
N VAL A 576 50.86 -15.45 57.54
CA VAL A 576 49.98 -16.62 57.70
C VAL A 576 48.73 -16.24 58.48
N ARG A 577 47.58 -16.77 58.07
CA ARG A 577 46.28 -16.51 58.71
C ARG A 577 45.96 -17.56 59.78
N LEU A 578 45.22 -17.18 60.80
CA LEU A 578 44.80 -18.08 61.88
C LEU A 578 43.38 -18.57 61.64
N ILE A 579 43.16 -19.88 61.79
CA ILE A 579 41.84 -20.52 61.80
C ILE A 579 41.61 -21.15 63.19
N MET A 580 40.35 -21.21 63.63
CA MET A 580 39.92 -21.56 64.99
C MET A 580 39.20 -22.92 65.07
#